data_AF-A0A0R3QU92-F1
#
_entry.id   AF-A0A0R3QU92-F1
#
_cell.length_a   1.000
_cell.length_b   1.000
_cell.length_c   1.000
_cell.angle_alpha   90.00
_cell.angle_beta   90.00
_cell.angle_gamma   90.00
#
_symmetry.space_group_name_H-M   'P 1'
#
loop_
_entity.id
_entity.type
_entity.pdbx_description
1 polymer ?
#
loop_
_entity_poly.entity_id
_entity_poly.type
_entity_poly.pdbx_seq_one_letter_code
_entity_poly.pdbx_strand_id
1 'polypeptide(L)'
;MDISCDEVENRDNVGEGSTSVSQNEHDEIIATEKVLNAMLFYRRYGITRIQMSISSYQKLSKDQQAALSPAYQYHLVKMKECIIHNQKVLREIIECGISMFGDDFALRAAAQMTQLRPSSDHYMSKVRSTLKQIMRDWSSEAHCIVTL
;
A
#
# COMPACT_ATOMS: atom_id res chain seq x y z
N MET A 1 -64.68 -21.90 39.56
CA MET A 1 -63.51 -22.24 40.39
C MET A 1 -62.44 -22.72 39.43
N ASP A 2 -61.31 -22.07 39.13
CA ASP A 2 -60.67 -20.77 39.43
C ASP A 2 -59.55 -20.64 38.36
N ILE A 3 -59.51 -19.61 37.51
CA ILE A 3 -58.61 -18.43 37.48
C ILE A 3 -57.11 -18.69 37.83
N SER A 4 -56.27 -18.63 36.76
CA SER A 4 -54.99 -17.89 36.54
C SER A 4 -53.74 -18.08 37.41
N CYS A 5 -52.57 -18.32 36.78
CA CYS A 5 -51.53 -17.30 36.43
C CYS A 5 -50.17 -17.95 36.03
N ASP A 6 -49.55 -17.35 34.99
CA ASP A 6 -48.13 -17.17 34.57
C ASP A 6 -47.00 -18.01 35.21
N GLU A 7 -45.95 -18.45 34.47
CA GLU A 7 -44.82 -17.60 34.06
C GLU A 7 -44.17 -17.99 32.71
N VAL A 8 -43.79 -16.95 31.96
CA VAL A 8 -42.86 -16.92 30.84
C VAL A 8 -41.43 -16.88 31.37
N GLU A 9 -40.51 -17.69 30.84
CA GLU A 9 -39.11 -17.25 30.74
C GLU A 9 -38.51 -17.60 29.38
N ASN A 10 -38.20 -16.52 28.66
CA ASN A 10 -37.48 -16.45 27.41
C ASN A 10 -35.98 -16.64 27.68
N ARG A 11 -35.27 -17.42 26.86
CA ARG A 11 -33.81 -17.31 26.72
C ARG A 11 -33.41 -17.42 25.26
N ASP A 12 -33.52 -16.29 24.59
CA ASP A 12 -32.68 -15.93 23.46
C ASP A 12 -31.19 -15.91 23.87
N ASN A 13 -30.34 -16.05 22.85
CA ASN A 13 -29.01 -15.42 22.73
C ASN A 13 -27.77 -16.28 23.07
N VAL A 14 -27.36 -17.14 22.14
CA VAL A 14 -25.95 -17.53 21.96
C VAL A 14 -25.67 -17.64 20.45
N GLY A 15 -25.10 -16.61 19.82
CA GLY A 15 -24.68 -16.76 18.41
C GLY A 15 -24.12 -15.54 17.66
N GLU A 16 -24.28 -14.32 18.15
CA GLU A 16 -23.87 -13.13 17.36
C GLU A 16 -22.43 -12.65 17.67
N GLY A 17 -21.86 -13.03 18.81
CA GLY A 17 -20.52 -12.60 19.23
C GLY A 17 -19.36 -13.31 18.51
N SER A 18 -19.47 -14.61 18.25
CA SER A 18 -18.36 -15.40 17.70
C SER A 18 -18.16 -15.21 16.18
N THR A 19 -19.26 -14.96 15.46
CA THR A 19 -19.23 -14.75 14.00
C THR A 19 -18.66 -13.37 13.65
N SER A 20 -19.00 -12.33 14.42
CA SER A 20 -18.55 -10.96 14.16
C SER A 20 -17.06 -10.75 14.43
N VAL A 21 -16.51 -11.39 15.46
CA VAL A 21 -15.07 -11.35 15.75
C VAL A 21 -14.26 -12.02 14.63
N SER A 22 -14.67 -13.21 14.19
CA SER A 22 -14.03 -13.94 13.09
C SER A 22 -14.08 -13.18 11.75
N GLN A 23 -15.19 -12.49 11.48
CA GLN A 23 -15.35 -11.64 10.29
C GLN A 23 -14.36 -10.47 10.29
N ASN A 24 -14.20 -9.79 11.43
CA ASN A 24 -13.29 -8.65 11.57
C ASN A 24 -11.82 -9.08 11.39
N GLU A 25 -11.41 -10.20 11.97
CA GLU A 25 -10.07 -10.76 11.80
C GLU A 25 -9.79 -11.09 10.32
N HIS A 26 -10.77 -11.64 9.62
CA HIS A 26 -10.66 -11.93 8.19
C HIS A 26 -10.51 -10.65 7.35
N ASP A 27 -11.28 -9.62 7.65
CA ASP A 27 -11.22 -8.32 6.97
C ASP A 27 -9.87 -7.63 7.21
N GLU A 28 -9.32 -7.71 8.43
CA GLU A 28 -8.00 -7.18 8.78
C GLU A 28 -6.89 -7.90 7.99
N ILE A 29 -6.96 -9.23 7.88
CA ILE A 29 -6.05 -10.02 7.07
C ILE A 29 -6.10 -9.52 5.62
N ILE A 30 -7.27 -9.43 5.01
CA ILE A 30 -7.44 -8.97 3.62
C ILE A 30 -6.90 -7.56 3.43
N ALA A 31 -7.19 -6.65 4.37
CA ALA A 31 -6.70 -5.28 4.31
C ALA A 31 -5.17 -5.24 4.32
N THR A 32 -4.56 -6.03 5.21
CA THR A 32 -3.11 -6.12 5.34
C THR A 32 -2.48 -6.69 4.07
N GLU A 33 -3.08 -7.73 3.48
CA GLU A 33 -2.63 -8.28 2.21
C GLU A 33 -2.64 -7.25 1.08
N LYS A 34 -3.69 -6.42 1.00
CA LYS A 34 -3.75 -5.37 -0.03
C LYS A 34 -2.66 -4.33 0.14
N VAL A 35 -2.32 -3.97 1.39
CA VAL A 35 -1.24 -3.03 1.71
C VAL A 35 0.13 -3.63 1.35
N LEU A 36 0.40 -4.87 1.75
CA LEU A 36 1.65 -5.56 1.40
C LEU A 36 1.83 -5.67 -0.10
N ASN A 37 0.81 -6.14 -0.82
CA ASN A 37 0.84 -6.22 -2.28
C ASN A 37 1.13 -4.85 -2.91
N ALA A 38 0.55 -3.78 -2.38
CA ALA A 38 0.81 -2.43 -2.87
C ALA A 38 2.28 -2.00 -2.68
N MET A 39 2.85 -2.22 -1.49
CA MET A 39 4.25 -1.88 -1.21
C MET A 39 5.22 -2.70 -2.07
N LEU A 40 4.92 -3.98 -2.32
CA LEU A 40 5.70 -4.86 -3.19
C LEU A 40 5.60 -4.48 -4.67
N PHE A 41 4.42 -4.04 -5.12
CA PHE A 41 4.16 -3.70 -6.52
C PHE A 41 4.67 -2.30 -6.94
N TYR A 42 5.02 -1.43 -5.98
CA TYR A 42 5.37 -0.03 -6.19
C TYR A 42 6.37 0.21 -7.35
N ARG A 43 7.47 -0.56 -7.40
CA ARG A 43 8.48 -0.45 -8.45
C ARG A 43 7.88 -0.76 -9.82
N ARG A 44 7.13 -1.85 -9.94
CA ARG A 44 6.54 -2.23 -11.23
C ARG A 44 5.59 -1.14 -11.70
N TYR A 45 4.70 -0.67 -10.82
CA TYR A 45 3.80 0.43 -11.10
C TYR A 45 4.55 1.69 -11.58
N GLY A 46 5.59 2.09 -10.85
CA GLY A 46 6.40 3.26 -11.19
C GLY A 46 7.10 3.15 -12.54
N ILE A 47 7.70 2.00 -12.85
CA ILE A 47 8.35 1.75 -14.15
C ILE A 47 7.34 1.78 -15.29
N THR A 48 6.16 1.18 -15.12
CA THR A 48 5.09 1.24 -16.11
C THR A 48 4.69 2.68 -16.42
N ARG A 49 4.57 3.54 -15.39
CA ARG A 49 4.27 4.96 -15.60
C ARG A 49 5.38 5.70 -16.34
N ILE A 50 6.65 5.40 -16.06
CA ILE A 50 7.79 5.95 -16.82
C ILE A 50 7.69 5.52 -18.29
N GLN A 51 7.38 4.26 -18.57
CA GLN A 51 7.21 3.77 -19.95
C GLN A 51 6.07 4.49 -20.67
N MET A 52 4.94 4.71 -20.00
CA MET A 52 3.85 5.51 -20.55
C MET A 52 4.30 6.95 -20.87
N SER A 53 5.08 7.57 -19.98
CA SER A 53 5.65 8.90 -20.21
C SER A 53 6.60 8.94 -21.40
N ILE A 54 7.46 7.93 -21.58
CA ILE A 54 8.34 7.79 -22.76
C ILE A 54 7.50 7.68 -24.03
N SER A 55 6.49 6.81 -24.04
CA SER A 55 5.61 6.63 -25.20
C SER A 55 4.85 7.92 -25.54
N SER A 56 4.42 8.70 -24.55
CA SER A 56 3.79 10.00 -24.77
C SER A 56 4.76 11.02 -25.34
N TYR A 57 6.00 11.07 -24.84
CA TYR A 57 7.04 11.95 -25.36
C TYR A 57 7.40 11.65 -26.82
N GLN A 58 7.46 10.37 -27.19
CA GLN A 58 7.74 9.94 -28.57
C GLN A 58 6.66 10.36 -29.56
N LYS A 59 5.43 10.63 -29.11
CA LYS A 59 4.32 11.11 -29.95
C LYS A 59 4.37 12.62 -30.23
N LEU A 60 5.22 13.38 -29.54
CA LEU A 60 5.37 14.82 -29.76
C LEU A 60 6.05 15.12 -31.11
N SER A 61 5.89 16.33 -31.64
CA SER A 61 6.62 16.77 -32.83
C SER A 61 8.13 16.87 -32.55
N LYS A 62 8.97 16.89 -33.60
CA LYS A 62 10.43 17.00 -33.45
C LYS A 62 10.85 18.30 -32.75
N ASP A 63 10.19 19.41 -33.04
CA ASP A 63 10.47 20.70 -32.39
C ASP A 63 10.12 20.67 -30.91
N GLN A 64 8.99 20.05 -30.54
CA GLN A 64 8.59 19.87 -29.15
C GLN A 64 9.54 18.94 -28.39
N GLN A 65 9.98 17.84 -29.02
CA GLN A 65 10.98 16.95 -28.44
C GLN A 65 12.32 17.69 -28.23
N ALA A 66 12.76 18.47 -29.23
CA ALA A 66 13.99 19.24 -29.15
C ALA A 66 13.95 20.28 -28.00
N ALA A 67 12.80 20.94 -27.79
CA ALA A 67 12.63 21.91 -26.71
C ALA A 67 12.72 21.31 -25.29
N LEU A 68 12.41 20.02 -25.15
CA LEU A 68 12.44 19.29 -23.86
C LEU A 68 13.74 18.50 -23.64
N SER A 69 14.49 18.27 -24.71
CA SER A 69 15.71 17.48 -24.70
C SER A 69 16.94 18.33 -24.31
N PRO A 70 17.90 17.80 -23.54
CA PRO A 70 17.97 16.45 -22.96
C PRO A 70 17.37 16.35 -21.55
N ALA A 71 16.87 17.45 -20.99
CA ALA A 71 16.46 17.54 -19.59
C ALA A 71 15.35 16.55 -19.24
N TYR A 72 14.37 16.36 -20.13
CA TYR A 72 13.28 15.43 -19.91
C TYR A 72 13.77 13.98 -19.81
N GLN A 73 14.65 13.54 -20.72
CA GLN A 73 15.22 12.19 -20.69
C GLN A 73 16.05 11.98 -19.41
N TYR A 74 16.86 12.96 -19.04
CA TYR A 74 17.61 12.93 -17.79
C TYR A 74 16.69 12.77 -16.58
N HIS A 75 15.59 13.54 -16.52
CA HIS A 75 14.61 13.42 -15.44
C HIS A 75 13.95 12.05 -15.39
N LEU A 76 13.60 11.43 -16.52
CA LEU A 76 13.05 10.07 -16.54
C LEU A 76 14.04 9.03 -15.99
N VAL A 77 15.34 9.18 -16.29
CA VAL A 77 16.41 8.34 -15.72
C VAL A 77 16.48 8.52 -14.21
N LYS A 78 16.51 9.76 -13.72
CA LYS A 78 16.52 10.05 -12.27
C LYS A 78 15.27 9.55 -11.56
N MET A 79 14.09 9.71 -12.15
CA MET A 79 12.86 9.16 -11.60
C MET A 79 12.92 7.62 -11.48
N LYS A 80 13.49 6.93 -12.47
CA LYS A 80 13.69 5.49 -12.42
C LYS A 80 14.62 5.08 -11.27
N GLU A 81 15.73 5.79 -11.08
CA GLU A 81 16.65 5.58 -9.96
C GLU A 81 15.94 5.75 -8.61
N CYS A 82 15.19 6.85 -8.44
CA CYS A 82 14.42 7.11 -7.23
C CYS A 82 13.38 6.01 -6.95
N ILE A 83 12.66 5.54 -7.98
CA ILE A 83 11.69 4.44 -7.82
C ILE A 83 12.37 3.16 -7.35
N ILE A 84 13.55 2.85 -7.87
CA ILE A 84 14.33 1.67 -7.45
C ILE A 84 14.80 1.82 -6.00
N HIS A 85 15.26 3.01 -5.61
CA HIS A 85 15.71 3.28 -4.25
C HIS A 85 14.55 3.22 -3.24
N ASN A 86 13.44 3.88 -3.54
CA ASN A 86 12.23 3.85 -2.69
C ASN A 86 11.69 2.43 -2.53
N GLN A 87 11.80 1.57 -3.56
CA GLN A 87 11.41 0.18 -3.41
C GLN A 87 12.29 -0.59 -2.40
N LYS A 88 13.58 -0.24 -2.27
CA LYS A 88 14.45 -0.86 -1.25
C LYS A 88 13.95 -0.51 0.15
N VAL A 89 13.67 0.77 0.41
CA VAL A 89 13.08 1.24 1.68
C VAL A 89 11.77 0.52 1.98
N LEU A 90 10.87 0.42 0.99
CA LEU A 90 9.60 -0.30 1.18
C LEU A 90 9.80 -1.78 1.51
N ARG A 91 10.82 -2.44 0.93
CA ARG A 91 11.13 -3.85 1.27
C ARG A 91 11.66 -3.98 2.68
N GLU A 92 12.57 -3.10 3.10
CA GLU A 92 13.11 -3.11 4.47
C GLU A 92 12.00 -2.94 5.52
N ILE A 93 11.01 -2.06 5.24
CA ILE A 93 9.81 -1.91 6.08
C ILE A 93 9.02 -3.22 6.17
N ILE A 94 8.80 -3.90 5.03
CA ILE A 94 8.07 -5.16 5.00
C ILE A 94 8.82 -6.27 5.73
N GLU A 95 10.12 -6.40 5.50
CA GLU A 95 10.98 -7.41 6.14
C GLU A 95 11.00 -7.25 7.66
N CYS A 96 11.12 -6.00 8.14
CA CYS A 96 10.98 -5.67 9.56
C CYS A 96 9.61 -6.11 10.10
N GLY A 97 8.52 -5.74 9.41
CA GLY A 97 7.16 -6.11 9.80
C GLY A 97 6.94 -7.63 9.85
N ILE A 98 7.42 -8.38 8.85
CA ILE A 98 7.28 -9.84 8.79
C ILE A 98 7.82 -10.51 10.06
N SER A 99 8.98 -10.06 10.54
CA SER A 99 9.58 -10.61 11.77
C SER A 99 8.75 -10.35 13.03
N MET A 100 7.87 -9.34 13.02
CA MET A 100 7.04 -8.95 14.17
C MET A 100 5.70 -9.68 14.23
N PHE A 101 5.16 -10.14 13.09
CA PHE A 101 3.81 -10.74 13.00
C PHE A 101 3.78 -12.28 13.02
N GLY A 102 4.95 -12.93 13.14
CA GLY A 102 5.06 -14.39 13.25
C GLY A 102 4.97 -15.15 11.91
N ASP A 103 5.14 -16.48 12.00
CA ASP A 103 5.39 -17.35 10.84
C ASP A 103 4.23 -17.42 9.84
N ASP A 104 2.99 -17.37 10.31
CA ASP A 104 1.78 -17.39 9.47
C ASP A 104 1.69 -16.16 8.57
N PHE A 105 2.03 -14.99 9.11
CA PHE A 105 2.11 -13.75 8.36
C PHE A 105 3.29 -13.77 7.39
N ALA A 106 4.44 -14.30 7.83
CA ALA A 106 5.63 -14.46 6.99
C ALA A 106 5.34 -15.31 5.75
N LEU A 107 4.62 -16.42 5.91
CA LEU A 107 4.24 -17.30 4.81
C LEU A 107 3.34 -16.57 3.78
N ARG A 108 2.34 -15.80 4.26
CA ARG A 108 1.45 -15.02 3.39
C ARG A 108 2.19 -13.88 2.68
N ALA A 109 3.07 -13.17 3.38
CA ALA A 109 3.88 -12.12 2.80
C ALA A 109 4.84 -12.68 1.73
N ALA A 110 5.46 -13.84 1.97
CA ALA A 110 6.30 -14.53 1.01
C ALA A 110 5.50 -14.98 -0.24
N ALA A 111 4.28 -15.50 -0.05
CA ALA A 111 3.39 -15.82 -1.16
C ALA A 111 3.07 -14.57 -2.02
N GLN A 112 2.90 -13.40 -1.40
CA GLN A 112 2.66 -12.16 -2.15
C GLN A 112 3.90 -11.63 -2.86
N MET A 113 5.07 -11.75 -2.24
CA MET A 113 6.36 -11.39 -2.84
C MET A 113 6.59 -12.14 -4.16
N THR A 114 6.14 -13.39 -4.25
CA THR A 114 6.30 -14.21 -5.45
C THR A 114 5.25 -13.93 -6.53
N GLN A 115 4.05 -13.47 -6.17
CA GLN A 115 2.94 -13.32 -7.11
C GLN A 115 2.87 -11.97 -7.85
N LEU A 116 3.56 -10.91 -7.37
CA LEU A 116 3.60 -9.57 -8.00
C LEU A 116 2.23 -9.08 -8.55
N ARG A 117 1.17 -9.23 -7.76
CA ARG A 117 -0.21 -8.93 -8.22
C ARG A 117 -0.36 -7.42 -8.47
N PRO A 118 -1.01 -7.00 -9.58
CA PRO A 118 -1.31 -5.58 -9.78
C PRO A 118 -2.05 -4.98 -8.58
N SER A 119 -1.64 -3.79 -8.17
CA SER A 119 -2.31 -3.02 -7.11
C SER A 119 -3.11 -1.87 -7.71
N SER A 120 -4.15 -1.42 -7.00
CA SER A 120 -5.00 -0.33 -7.48
C SER A 120 -4.34 1.04 -7.28
N ASP A 121 -4.77 2.03 -8.07
CA ASP A 121 -4.30 3.41 -7.94
C ASP A 121 -4.57 4.01 -6.55
N HIS A 122 -5.67 3.59 -5.89
CA HIS A 122 -5.97 3.97 -4.52
C HIS A 122 -4.82 3.58 -3.57
N TYR A 123 -4.42 2.31 -3.57
CA TYR A 123 -3.33 1.86 -2.71
C TYR A 123 -1.98 2.45 -3.13
N MET A 124 -1.71 2.61 -4.43
CA MET A 124 -0.49 3.28 -4.89
C MET A 124 -0.41 4.74 -4.43
N SER A 125 -1.55 5.43 -4.33
CA SER A 125 -1.61 6.78 -3.77
C SER A 125 -1.24 6.80 -2.28
N LYS A 126 -1.71 5.81 -1.52
CA LYS A 126 -1.37 5.64 -0.10
C LYS A 126 0.11 5.37 0.09
N VAL A 127 0.71 4.44 -0.69
CA VAL A 127 2.17 4.16 -0.64
C VAL A 127 2.98 5.44 -0.90
N ARG A 128 2.59 6.25 -1.90
CA ARG A 128 3.26 7.53 -2.16
C ARG A 128 3.12 8.51 -1.00
N SER A 129 1.94 8.61 -0.40
CA SER A 129 1.72 9.47 0.78
C SER A 129 2.53 8.99 1.98
N THR A 130 2.64 7.67 2.20
CA THR A 130 3.47 7.10 3.26
C THR A 130 4.95 7.44 3.07
N LEU A 131 5.50 7.33 1.86
CA LEU A 131 6.89 7.74 1.60
C LEU A 131 7.12 9.23 1.88
N LYS A 132 6.15 10.10 1.53
CA LYS A 132 6.22 11.53 1.85
C LYS A 132 6.14 11.78 3.36
N GLN A 133 5.29 11.03 4.05
CA GLN A 133 5.12 11.10 5.50
C GLN A 133 6.43 10.74 6.22
N ILE A 134 7.11 9.68 5.78
CA ILE A 134 8.42 9.28 6.31
C ILE A 134 9.44 10.40 6.12
N MET A 135 9.53 10.97 4.91
CA MET A 135 10.44 12.09 4.66
C MET A 135 10.13 13.28 5.57
N ARG A 136 8.85 13.64 5.71
CA ARG A 136 8.45 14.80 6.52
C ARG A 136 8.76 14.62 8.00
N ASP A 137 8.47 13.45 8.55
CA ASP A 137 8.55 13.25 9.99
C ASP A 137 9.97 12.87 10.45
N TRP A 138 10.80 12.33 9.54
CA TRP A 138 12.09 11.71 9.90
C TRP A 138 13.29 12.19 9.08
N SER A 139 13.15 13.20 8.23
CA SER A 139 14.29 13.84 7.55
C SER A 139 14.70 15.15 8.24
N SER A 140 16.01 15.44 8.21
CA SER A 140 16.55 16.72 8.67
C SER A 140 16.04 17.90 7.85
N GLU A 141 15.82 17.72 6.55
CA GLU A 141 15.30 18.75 5.65
C GLU A 141 13.92 19.27 6.08
N ALA A 142 13.05 18.38 6.55
CA ALA A 142 11.73 18.76 7.05
C ALA A 142 11.78 19.47 8.42
N HIS A 143 12.78 19.15 9.25
CA HIS A 143 12.98 19.80 10.55
C HIS A 143 13.40 21.28 10.40
N CYS A 144 14.20 21.58 9.39
CA CYS A 144 14.62 22.96 9.11
C CYS A 144 13.46 23.87 8.65
N ILE A 145 12.42 23.33 8.00
CA ILE A 145 11.28 24.13 7.51
C ILE A 145 10.36 24.59 8.65
N VAL A 146 10.32 23.88 9.78
CA VAL A 146 9.47 24.22 10.94
C VAL A 146 10.16 25.18 11.90
N THR A 147 11.45 25.45 11.71
CA THR A 147 12.27 26.29 12.61
C THR A 147 12.61 27.67 12.02
N LEU A 148 11.98 28.05 10.89
CA LEU A 148 12.06 29.36 10.26
C LEU A 148 10.68 30.03 10.27
#